data_AF-A0A958SDQ4-F1
#
_entry.id   AF-A0A958SDQ4-F1
#
_cell.length_a   1.000
_cell.length_b   1.000
_cell.length_c   1.000
_cell.angle_alpha   90.00
_cell.angle_beta   90.00
_cell.angle_gamma   90.00
#
_symmetry.space_group_name_H-M   'P 1'
#
loop_
_entity.id
_entity.type
_entity.pdbx_description
1 polymer ?
#
loop_
_entity_poly.entity_id
_entity_poly.type
_entity_poly.pdbx_seq_one_letter_code
_entity_poly.pdbx_strand_id
1 'polypeptide(L)'
;YTSRNFQRSINFGTVKNWQVRDVYILGTSGQGILTDSLSYSYFESITIIGQNFSGYGFSLGDVSNYNLFIDIFSKTIDNFYIFSSTANTVINTTFIGGKGIDIFSKNQHLYLNSVIDGPQAIYIFDGSALSKSVIANAAIDTNIIFIDSSYNLKFEGSISLNINLSCSVSGTNVGLTNSTCNLQSPSTGNQVSVIDFSSSFNGIISSDDSVNSQDDYLNGSLYDNLTEWNFFENHYRYWVNGSLTPCWTGEQCYIYDIRPKPTDTAIRNVTADFVNQNDVLSAVNQPCPAAVDGNVTITDQFPSPRTFLLNAREIINDEIGNENGVCESNEACIYSPNVGAYQGQGDFYSNQCAFSDGSVITGVKMYVYPEN
;
A
#
# COMPACT_ATOMS: atom_id res chain seq x y z
N TYR A 1 32.54 -0.37 17.33
CA TYR A 1 31.16 -0.44 17.82
C TYR A 1 30.73 0.95 18.26
N THR A 2 30.45 1.82 17.30
CA THR A 2 29.72 3.07 17.56
C THR A 2 28.26 2.69 17.78
N SER A 3 27.71 3.02 18.94
CA SER A 3 26.30 2.85 19.24
C SER A 3 25.49 3.65 18.22
N ARG A 4 24.94 2.97 17.20
CA ARG A 4 23.81 3.52 16.46
C ARG A 4 22.67 3.59 17.45
N ASN A 5 22.45 4.77 18.01
CA ASN A 5 21.18 5.08 18.67
C ASN A 5 20.12 5.03 17.57
N PHE A 6 19.60 3.83 17.29
CA PHE A 6 18.40 3.67 16.48
C PHE A 6 17.28 4.31 17.29
N GLN A 7 16.99 5.58 17.02
CA GLN A 7 15.76 6.18 17.49
C GLN A 7 14.63 5.41 16.78
N ARG A 8 13.75 4.80 17.58
CA ARG A 8 12.59 4.03 17.12
C ARG A 8 11.37 4.79 17.59
N SER A 9 10.38 4.97 16.72
CA SER A 9 9.12 5.62 17.13
C SER A 9 8.24 4.62 17.89
N ILE A 10 7.97 3.45 17.30
CA ILE A 10 7.23 2.37 17.94
C ILE A 10 8.00 1.06 17.78
N ASN A 11 8.20 0.34 18.89
CA ASN A 11 8.80 -0.99 18.88
C ASN A 11 7.83 -2.00 19.49
N PHE A 12 7.36 -2.93 18.66
CA PHE A 12 6.66 -4.12 19.10
C PHE A 12 7.69 -5.24 19.25
N GLY A 13 7.94 -5.69 20.48
CA GLY A 13 8.83 -6.83 20.73
C GLY A 13 8.22 -8.15 20.23
N THR A 14 7.91 -9.06 21.15
CA THR A 14 7.15 -10.27 20.83
C THR A 14 5.68 -10.04 21.11
N VAL A 15 4.86 -9.95 20.06
CA VAL A 15 3.44 -9.65 20.15
C VAL A 15 2.64 -10.54 19.19
N LYS A 16 1.42 -10.90 19.58
CA LYS A 16 0.53 -11.74 18.80
C LYS A 16 -0.92 -11.31 18.97
N ASN A 17 -1.70 -11.30 17.88
CA ASN A 17 -3.11 -10.90 17.89
C ASN A 17 -3.31 -9.44 18.31
N TRP A 18 -2.48 -8.53 17.78
CA TRP A 18 -2.61 -7.09 18.02
C TRP A 18 -3.28 -6.40 16.85
N GLN A 19 -4.02 -5.33 17.16
CA GLN A 19 -4.62 -4.44 16.18
C GLN A 19 -4.11 -3.02 16.42
N VAL A 20 -3.65 -2.37 15.35
CA VAL A 20 -3.17 -0.99 15.35
C VAL A 20 -3.87 -0.27 14.21
N ARG A 21 -4.56 0.84 14.51
CA ARG A 21 -5.34 1.59 13.52
C ARG A 21 -5.13 3.08 13.68
N ASP A 22 -5.25 3.80 12.58
CA ASP A 22 -5.35 5.26 12.55
C ASP A 22 -4.15 5.96 13.23
N VAL A 23 -2.94 5.50 12.90
CA VAL A 23 -1.69 5.97 13.50
C VAL A 23 -0.93 6.88 12.54
N TYR A 24 -0.50 8.02 13.06
CA TYR A 24 0.43 8.94 12.38
C TYR A 24 1.78 8.92 13.08
N ILE A 25 2.83 8.63 12.32
CA ILE A 25 4.21 8.72 12.78
C ILE A 25 4.90 9.77 11.92
N LEU A 26 5.05 10.97 12.46
CA LEU A 26 5.67 12.10 11.78
C LEU A 26 7.07 12.33 12.33
N GLY A 27 8.01 12.65 11.45
CA GLY A 27 9.34 13.10 11.87
C GLY A 27 10.22 12.01 12.49
N THR A 28 10.05 10.74 12.11
CA THR A 28 10.93 9.68 12.65
C THR A 28 12.35 9.83 12.10
N SER A 29 13.34 9.92 12.99
CA SER A 29 14.77 9.94 12.67
C SER A 29 15.39 8.53 12.51
N GLY A 30 14.59 7.49 12.73
CA GLY A 30 14.96 6.10 12.53
C GLY A 30 13.76 5.25 12.11
N GLN A 31 13.57 4.10 12.73
CA GLN A 31 12.45 3.20 12.39
C GLN A 31 11.11 3.78 12.84
N GLY A 32 10.14 3.85 11.92
CA GLY A 32 8.76 4.19 12.25
C GLY A 32 8.15 3.11 13.15
N ILE A 33 7.80 1.97 12.55
CA ILE A 33 7.35 0.78 13.26
C ILE A 33 8.39 -0.32 13.07
N LEU A 34 9.01 -0.72 14.18
CA LEU A 34 9.80 -1.94 14.25
C LEU A 34 8.99 -3.02 14.93
N THR A 35 9.06 -4.23 14.39
CA THR A 35 8.60 -5.43 15.05
C THR A 35 9.72 -6.45 15.14
N ASP A 36 9.98 -7.02 16.31
CA ASP A 36 10.98 -8.08 16.44
C ASP A 36 10.36 -9.45 16.14
N SER A 37 9.15 -9.74 16.66
CA SER A 37 8.44 -10.99 16.42
C SER A 37 6.92 -10.79 16.55
N LEU A 38 6.31 -10.30 15.47
CA LEU A 38 4.89 -9.97 15.38
C LEU A 38 4.14 -11.06 14.62
N SER A 39 3.09 -11.67 15.18
CA SER A 39 2.29 -12.64 14.42
C SER A 39 0.80 -12.42 14.53
N TYR A 40 0.05 -12.76 13.46
CA TYR A 40 -1.41 -12.67 13.45
C TYR A 40 -1.91 -11.28 13.87
N SER A 41 -1.19 -10.23 13.47
CA SER A 41 -1.48 -8.86 13.87
C SER A 41 -1.90 -8.03 12.66
N TYR A 42 -2.68 -7.01 12.94
CA TYR A 42 -3.42 -6.23 11.96
C TYR A 42 -3.09 -4.74 12.09
N PHE A 43 -2.73 -4.12 10.98
CA PHE A 43 -2.40 -2.70 10.87
C PHE A 43 -3.28 -2.09 9.78
N GLU A 44 -4.02 -1.03 10.10
CA GLU A 44 -4.87 -0.33 9.14
C GLU A 44 -4.73 1.18 9.25
N SER A 45 -4.76 1.90 8.12
CA SER A 45 -4.77 3.36 8.08
C SER A 45 -3.57 3.96 8.82
N ILE A 46 -2.37 3.50 8.44
CA ILE A 46 -1.12 3.96 9.05
C ILE A 46 -0.39 4.89 8.10
N THR A 47 -0.03 6.07 8.60
CA THR A 47 0.73 7.09 7.88
C THR A 47 2.09 7.28 8.56
N ILE A 48 3.18 7.01 7.85
CA ILE A 48 4.56 7.17 8.35
C ILE A 48 5.34 8.14 7.47
N ILE A 49 5.81 9.24 8.05
CA ILE A 49 6.66 10.23 7.39
C ILE A 49 7.99 10.33 8.14
N GLY A 50 9.06 9.84 7.52
CA GLY A 50 10.41 9.85 8.09
C GLY A 50 11.22 11.10 7.75
N GLN A 51 12.29 11.30 8.52
CA GLN A 51 13.27 12.35 8.31
C GLN A 51 14.51 11.82 7.57
N ASN A 52 15.14 12.70 6.78
CA ASN A 52 16.55 12.65 6.38
C ASN A 52 17.16 11.26 6.16
N PHE A 53 16.49 10.46 5.34
CA PHE A 53 17.06 9.24 4.77
C PHE A 53 17.85 8.36 5.79
N SER A 54 17.36 8.16 7.02
CA SER A 54 17.88 7.14 7.94
C SER A 54 16.72 6.39 8.59
N GLY A 55 16.38 5.19 8.12
CA GLY A 55 15.38 4.33 8.77
C GLY A 55 14.34 3.70 7.84
N TYR A 56 13.58 2.80 8.45
CA TYR A 56 12.52 2.03 7.82
C TYR A 56 11.16 2.60 8.22
N GLY A 57 10.18 2.67 7.30
CA GLY A 57 8.79 2.94 7.64
C GLY A 57 8.24 1.82 8.51
N PHE A 58 8.13 0.64 7.91
CA PHE A 58 7.90 -0.63 8.60
C PHE A 58 9.15 -1.50 8.52
N SER A 59 9.52 -2.11 9.64
CA SER A 59 10.59 -3.09 9.71
C SER A 59 10.06 -4.32 10.45
N LEU A 60 9.79 -5.39 9.70
CA LEU A 60 9.37 -6.67 10.24
C LEU A 60 10.59 -7.55 10.45
N GLY A 61 10.93 -7.78 11.70
CA GLY A 61 12.03 -8.64 12.14
C GLY A 61 11.67 -10.12 12.18
N ASP A 62 12.62 -10.91 12.67
CA ASP A 62 12.60 -12.38 12.63
C ASP A 62 11.28 -13.00 13.11
N VAL A 63 10.71 -13.87 12.27
CA VAL A 63 9.50 -14.66 12.59
C VAL A 63 8.23 -13.81 12.66
N SER A 64 8.20 -12.62 12.04
CA SER A 64 6.99 -11.83 11.98
C SER A 64 6.01 -12.37 10.91
N ASN A 65 5.10 -13.28 11.27
CA ASN A 65 4.32 -14.07 10.31
C ASN A 65 2.81 -13.82 10.36
N TYR A 66 2.13 -14.01 9.22
CA TYR A 66 0.66 -13.94 9.14
C TYR A 66 0.09 -12.59 9.58
N ASN A 67 0.81 -11.50 9.29
CA ASN A 67 0.34 -10.15 9.60
C ASN A 67 -0.38 -9.55 8.40
N LEU A 68 -1.34 -8.68 8.70
CA LEU A 68 -2.17 -7.98 7.73
C LEU A 68 -1.92 -6.47 7.83
N PHE A 69 -1.62 -5.85 6.70
CA PHE A 69 -1.40 -4.41 6.56
C PHE A 69 -2.35 -3.88 5.50
N ILE A 70 -3.19 -2.91 5.85
CA ILE A 70 -4.21 -2.33 4.95
C ILE A 70 -4.09 -0.81 4.98
N ASP A 71 -4.22 -0.16 3.83
CA ASP A 71 -4.28 1.31 3.70
C ASP A 71 -3.06 1.99 4.34
N ILE A 72 -1.87 1.57 3.91
CA ILE A 72 -0.60 2.04 4.47
C ILE A 72 0.01 3.10 3.57
N PHE A 73 0.26 4.29 4.13
CA PHE A 73 1.10 5.30 3.51
C PHE A 73 2.46 5.38 4.23
N SER A 74 3.54 5.36 3.46
CA SER A 74 4.88 5.52 4.01
C SER A 74 5.76 6.36 3.09
N LYS A 75 6.47 7.31 3.69
CA LYS A 75 7.50 8.13 3.05
C LYS A 75 8.76 8.15 3.89
N THR A 76 9.67 7.21 3.63
CA THR A 76 10.93 6.97 4.37
C THR A 76 12.08 6.56 3.43
N ILE A 77 13.24 6.11 3.94
CA ILE A 77 14.20 5.46 3.02
C ILE A 77 13.70 4.10 2.61
N ASP A 78 13.20 3.30 3.54
CA ASP A 78 12.86 1.91 3.26
C ASP A 78 11.45 1.73 3.79
N ASN A 79 10.47 1.92 2.92
CA ASN A 79 9.08 2.08 3.33
C ASN A 79 8.54 0.82 4.00
N PHE A 80 8.86 -0.34 3.43
CA PHE A 80 8.43 -1.62 3.94
C PHE A 80 9.55 -2.65 3.87
N TYR A 81 10.21 -2.88 5.00
CA TYR A 81 11.29 -3.84 5.15
C TYR A 81 10.83 -5.09 5.87
N ILE A 82 11.12 -6.25 5.29
CA ILE A 82 10.83 -7.57 5.83
C ILE A 82 12.12 -8.37 5.96
N PHE A 83 12.36 -8.92 7.14
CA PHE A 83 13.46 -9.83 7.41
C PHE A 83 12.96 -11.13 8.04
N SER A 84 13.25 -12.27 7.39
CA SER A 84 13.04 -13.62 7.91
C SER A 84 11.61 -13.91 8.42
N SER A 85 10.64 -13.38 7.67
CA SER A 85 9.20 -13.43 7.94
C SER A 85 8.46 -14.17 6.82
N THR A 86 7.22 -14.59 7.04
CA THR A 86 6.42 -15.38 6.08
C THR A 86 4.95 -15.04 6.14
N ALA A 87 4.22 -15.28 5.04
CA ALA A 87 2.76 -15.23 5.02
C ALA A 87 2.13 -13.88 5.41
N ASN A 88 2.85 -12.77 5.23
CA ASN A 88 2.27 -11.43 5.46
C ASN A 88 1.48 -10.96 4.24
N THR A 89 0.35 -10.31 4.48
CA THR A 89 -0.54 -9.74 3.46
C THR A 89 -0.52 -8.22 3.60
N VAL A 90 -0.23 -7.52 2.51
CA VAL A 90 -0.07 -6.06 2.44
C VAL A 90 -0.96 -5.57 1.29
N ILE A 91 -2.01 -4.83 1.62
CA ILE A 91 -3.08 -4.45 0.69
C ILE A 91 -3.22 -2.92 0.72
N ASN A 92 -3.43 -2.31 -0.45
CA ASN A 92 -3.69 -0.89 -0.60
C ASN A 92 -2.59 -0.06 0.06
N THR A 93 -1.46 0.08 -0.65
CA THR A 93 -0.28 0.73 -0.06
C THR A 93 0.31 1.77 -0.97
N THR A 94 0.78 2.87 -0.42
CA THR A 94 1.47 3.93 -1.15
C THR A 94 2.80 4.21 -0.47
N PHE A 95 3.87 3.86 -1.17
CA PHE A 95 5.25 4.04 -0.73
C PHE A 95 5.89 5.11 -1.61
N ILE A 96 6.27 6.24 -1.01
CA ILE A 96 6.86 7.37 -1.73
C ILE A 96 8.25 7.67 -1.20
N GLY A 97 9.20 7.92 -2.09
CA GLY A 97 10.60 8.11 -1.75
C GLY A 97 11.28 6.81 -1.31
N GLY A 98 12.61 6.83 -1.25
CA GLY A 98 13.39 5.67 -0.83
C GLY A 98 13.15 4.39 -1.64
N LYS A 99 13.38 3.24 -1.01
CA LYS A 99 12.95 1.93 -1.41
C LYS A 99 11.49 1.70 -1.03
N GLY A 100 10.72 1.09 -1.93
CA GLY A 100 9.35 0.68 -1.65
C GLY A 100 9.29 -0.55 -0.75
N ILE A 101 9.51 -1.71 -1.36
CA ILE A 101 9.44 -3.03 -0.74
C ILE A 101 10.85 -3.62 -0.66
N ASP A 102 11.27 -3.99 0.53
CA ASP A 102 12.56 -4.59 0.79
C ASP A 102 12.36 -5.93 1.53
N ILE A 103 12.72 -7.06 0.89
CA ILE A 103 12.49 -8.42 1.41
C ILE A 103 13.82 -9.17 1.52
N PHE A 104 14.16 -9.55 2.74
CA PHE A 104 15.35 -10.32 3.09
C PHE A 104 14.97 -11.64 3.75
N SER A 105 15.09 -12.74 3.01
CA SER A 105 14.90 -14.13 3.45
C SER A 105 13.48 -14.52 3.93
N LYS A 106 13.06 -15.74 3.58
CA LYS A 106 11.72 -16.32 3.77
C LYS A 106 10.60 -15.53 3.07
N ASN A 107 9.57 -16.25 2.63
CA ASN A 107 8.70 -15.75 1.57
C ASN A 107 7.28 -16.30 1.71
N GLN A 108 6.45 -15.98 0.71
CA GLN A 108 4.98 -16.06 0.72
C GLN A 108 4.40 -14.76 1.27
N HIS A 109 4.79 -13.62 0.70
CA HIS A 109 4.10 -12.36 0.97
C HIS A 109 3.11 -12.09 -0.15
N LEU A 110 1.97 -11.48 0.18
CA LEU A 110 1.05 -10.92 -0.79
C LEU A 110 1.14 -9.40 -0.71
N TYR A 111 1.43 -8.75 -1.83
CA TYR A 111 1.29 -7.30 -2.00
C TYR A 111 0.21 -7.05 -3.04
N LEU A 112 -0.81 -6.28 -2.69
CA LEU A 112 -1.97 -6.01 -3.53
C LEU A 112 -2.24 -4.50 -3.56
N ASN A 113 -2.48 -3.95 -4.75
CA ASN A 113 -2.84 -2.53 -4.95
C ASN A 113 -1.79 -1.57 -4.37
N SER A 114 -0.54 -1.71 -4.83
CA SER A 114 0.59 -0.91 -4.35
C SER A 114 0.99 0.20 -5.32
N VAL A 115 1.13 1.43 -4.85
CA VAL A 115 1.86 2.50 -5.52
C VAL A 115 3.25 2.59 -4.91
N ILE A 116 4.29 2.56 -5.74
CA ILE A 116 5.68 2.64 -5.32
C ILE A 116 6.40 3.67 -6.19
N ASP A 117 6.81 4.77 -5.57
CA ASP A 117 7.58 5.85 -6.18
C ASP A 117 8.85 6.09 -5.35
N GLY A 118 10.01 6.19 -5.99
CA GLY A 118 11.30 6.30 -5.33
C GLY A 118 12.49 5.80 -6.16
N PRO A 119 13.72 5.92 -5.65
CA PRO A 119 14.91 5.42 -6.34
C PRO A 119 14.93 3.91 -6.60
N GLN A 120 14.22 3.09 -5.81
CA GLN A 120 14.22 1.63 -5.95
C GLN A 120 12.86 1.05 -5.53
N ALA A 121 12.09 0.45 -6.43
CA ALA A 121 10.76 -0.03 -6.04
C ALA A 121 10.79 -1.27 -5.17
N ILE A 122 11.48 -2.30 -5.66
CA ILE A 122 11.48 -3.63 -5.09
C ILE A 122 12.93 -4.07 -4.97
N TYR A 123 13.34 -4.39 -3.75
CA TYR A 123 14.58 -5.04 -3.44
C TYR A 123 14.26 -6.38 -2.79
N ILE A 124 14.61 -7.48 -3.47
CA ILE A 124 14.44 -8.82 -2.91
C ILE A 124 15.81 -9.47 -2.90
N PHE A 125 16.29 -9.81 -1.72
CA PHE A 125 17.52 -10.56 -1.54
C PHE A 125 17.19 -11.82 -0.74
N ASP A 126 17.02 -12.92 -1.46
CA ASP A 126 16.64 -14.18 -0.83
C ASP A 126 17.68 -15.25 -1.12
N GLY A 127 18.38 -15.73 -0.10
CA GLY A 127 19.31 -16.85 -0.26
C GLY A 127 18.62 -18.23 -0.27
N SER A 128 17.29 -18.28 -0.24
CA SER A 128 16.51 -19.52 -0.10
C SER A 128 15.64 -19.85 -1.32
N ALA A 129 15.55 -21.13 -1.67
CA ALA A 129 14.92 -21.61 -2.91
C ALA A 129 13.37 -21.57 -2.95
N LEU A 130 12.70 -20.79 -2.07
CA LEU A 130 11.26 -20.91 -1.79
C LEU A 130 10.48 -19.59 -1.90
N SER A 131 10.93 -18.63 -2.72
CA SER A 131 10.30 -17.30 -2.86
C SER A 131 8.93 -17.25 -3.54
N LYS A 132 7.89 -17.75 -2.87
CA LYS A 132 6.51 -17.75 -3.37
C LYS A 132 5.72 -16.46 -3.09
N SER A 133 6.36 -15.30 -3.13
CA SER A 133 5.62 -14.04 -2.94
C SER A 133 4.83 -13.68 -4.21
N VAL A 134 3.73 -12.95 -4.03
CA VAL A 134 2.89 -12.41 -5.11
C VAL A 134 2.82 -10.90 -4.98
N ILE A 135 3.09 -10.19 -6.07
CA ILE A 135 2.89 -8.75 -6.18
C ILE A 135 1.83 -8.55 -7.26
N ALA A 136 0.69 -7.96 -6.90
CA ALA A 136 -0.45 -7.81 -7.79
C ALA A 136 -0.99 -6.38 -7.82
N ASN A 137 -1.42 -5.95 -9.01
CA ASN A 137 -1.97 -4.62 -9.26
C ASN A 137 -1.06 -3.50 -8.72
N ALA A 138 0.17 -3.42 -9.22
CA ALA A 138 1.18 -2.50 -8.71
C ALA A 138 1.54 -1.41 -9.72
N ALA A 139 1.56 -0.16 -9.26
CA ALA A 139 2.05 1.00 -10.00
C ALA A 139 3.45 1.35 -9.50
N ILE A 140 4.45 1.22 -10.37
CA ILE A 140 5.86 1.39 -10.04
C ILE A 140 6.46 2.51 -10.89
N ASP A 141 6.72 3.63 -10.23
CA ASP A 141 7.38 4.80 -10.81
C ASP A 141 8.77 4.98 -10.20
N THR A 142 9.64 4.01 -10.49
CA THR A 142 11.00 4.00 -9.94
C THR A 142 12.03 3.70 -11.01
N ASN A 143 13.30 3.85 -10.65
CA ASN A 143 14.40 3.61 -11.57
C ASN A 143 14.90 2.16 -11.56
N ILE A 144 14.68 1.40 -10.46
CA ILE A 144 15.31 0.08 -10.30
C ILE A 144 14.40 -0.93 -9.60
N ILE A 145 14.28 -2.12 -10.18
CA ILE A 145 13.90 -3.37 -9.49
C ILE A 145 15.15 -4.25 -9.38
N PHE A 146 15.45 -4.69 -8.16
CA PHE A 146 16.57 -5.60 -7.89
C PHE A 146 16.04 -6.88 -7.22
N ILE A 147 16.27 -8.01 -7.86
CA ILE A 147 15.87 -9.32 -7.35
C ILE A 147 17.11 -10.21 -7.44
N ASP A 148 17.64 -10.64 -6.30
CA ASP A 148 18.76 -11.57 -6.23
C ASP A 148 18.32 -12.90 -5.60
N SER A 149 18.74 -13.98 -6.26
CA SER A 149 18.58 -15.37 -5.82
C SER A 149 17.15 -15.78 -5.42
N SER A 150 16.12 -15.16 -6.00
CA SER A 150 14.72 -15.47 -5.71
C SER A 150 14.16 -16.62 -6.57
N TYR A 151 13.13 -17.30 -6.05
CA TYR A 151 12.55 -18.51 -6.65
C TYR A 151 11.02 -18.50 -6.63
N ASN A 152 10.38 -18.42 -7.81
CA ASN A 152 8.90 -18.43 -7.98
C ASN A 152 8.17 -17.17 -7.48
N LEU A 153 8.83 -16.01 -7.60
CA LEU A 153 8.15 -14.73 -7.43
C LEU A 153 7.15 -14.57 -8.58
N LYS A 154 5.92 -14.16 -8.24
CA LYS A 154 4.85 -14.02 -9.23
C LYS A 154 4.34 -12.59 -9.24
N PHE A 155 4.22 -12.03 -10.44
CA PHE A 155 3.51 -10.78 -10.67
C PHE A 155 2.17 -11.08 -11.34
N GLU A 156 1.10 -10.54 -10.78
CA GLU A 156 -0.29 -10.85 -11.14
C GLU A 156 -1.14 -9.58 -11.32
N GLY A 157 -2.34 -9.74 -11.89
CA GLY A 157 -3.19 -8.60 -12.23
C GLY A 157 -2.52 -7.74 -13.28
N SER A 158 -2.33 -6.45 -13.02
CA SER A 158 -1.45 -5.63 -13.86
C SER A 158 -0.31 -5.01 -13.08
N ILE A 159 0.80 -4.79 -13.78
CA ILE A 159 1.95 -4.08 -13.26
C ILE A 159 2.24 -2.94 -14.20
N SER A 160 2.06 -1.72 -13.69
CA SER A 160 2.46 -0.52 -14.40
C SER A 160 3.90 -0.18 -14.05
N LEU A 161 4.77 -0.06 -15.05
CA LEU A 161 6.19 0.23 -14.87
C LEU A 161 6.59 1.53 -15.60
N ASN A 162 7.42 2.35 -14.96
CA ASN A 162 8.10 3.48 -15.61
C ASN A 162 8.95 2.97 -16.80
N ILE A 163 8.91 3.71 -17.92
CA ILE A 163 9.66 3.37 -19.14
C ILE A 163 11.19 3.36 -18.98
N ASN A 164 11.71 4.06 -17.97
CA ASN A 164 13.13 4.16 -17.65
C ASN A 164 13.55 3.16 -16.56
N LEU A 165 12.64 2.28 -16.13
CA LEU A 165 12.92 1.29 -15.11
C LEU A 165 13.97 0.29 -15.60
N SER A 166 15.00 0.07 -14.78
CA SER A 166 16.01 -0.95 -14.99
C SER A 166 15.74 -2.15 -14.09
N CYS A 167 15.80 -3.36 -14.67
CA CYS A 167 15.78 -4.59 -13.88
C CYS A 167 17.17 -5.19 -13.73
N SER A 168 17.53 -5.53 -12.50
CA SER A 168 18.63 -6.45 -12.21
C SER A 168 18.03 -7.66 -11.53
N VAL A 169 17.71 -8.69 -12.30
CA VAL A 169 17.11 -9.91 -11.76
C VAL A 169 18.03 -11.13 -11.96
N SER A 170 18.19 -11.90 -10.90
CA SER A 170 18.94 -13.14 -10.83
C SER A 170 18.09 -14.19 -10.09
N GLY A 171 18.24 -15.47 -10.45
CA GLY A 171 17.47 -16.58 -9.85
C GLY A 171 16.72 -17.41 -10.89
N THR A 172 15.76 -18.22 -10.43
CA THR A 172 14.92 -19.04 -11.32
C THR A 172 13.45 -18.70 -11.10
N ASN A 173 12.65 -18.60 -12.15
CA ASN A 173 11.22 -18.27 -12.05
C ASN A 173 10.95 -16.96 -11.28
N VAL A 174 11.74 -15.91 -11.53
CA VAL A 174 11.66 -14.63 -10.78
C VAL A 174 10.56 -13.69 -11.27
N GLY A 175 9.70 -14.14 -12.19
CA GLY A 175 8.53 -13.40 -12.64
C GLY A 175 8.79 -12.20 -13.56
N LEU A 176 10.03 -11.71 -13.65
CA LEU A 176 10.47 -10.62 -14.52
C LEU A 176 11.73 -10.98 -15.31
N THR A 177 11.92 -10.44 -16.51
CA THR A 177 13.17 -10.60 -17.28
C THR A 177 14.25 -9.62 -16.81
N ASN A 178 15.52 -10.04 -16.94
CA ASN A 178 16.65 -9.17 -16.64
C ASN A 178 16.72 -7.98 -17.62
N SER A 179 17.18 -6.83 -17.12
CA SER A 179 17.32 -5.55 -17.81
C SER A 179 16.02 -4.86 -18.26
N THR A 180 15.02 -5.59 -18.77
CA THR A 180 13.81 -4.98 -19.35
C THR A 180 12.57 -5.02 -18.47
N CYS A 181 12.61 -5.75 -17.35
CA CYS A 181 11.46 -5.93 -16.46
C CYS A 181 10.21 -6.49 -17.14
N ASN A 182 10.36 -7.26 -18.23
CA ASN A 182 9.20 -7.85 -18.87
C ASN A 182 8.65 -8.98 -18.01
N LEU A 183 7.33 -9.09 -17.88
CA LEU A 183 6.73 -10.25 -17.21
C LEU A 183 7.21 -11.56 -17.89
N GLN A 184 7.66 -12.50 -17.07
CA GLN A 184 7.99 -13.86 -17.49
C GLN A 184 7.34 -14.87 -16.53
N SER A 185 7.18 -16.11 -16.99
CA SER A 185 6.68 -17.20 -16.14
C SER A 185 7.45 -17.24 -14.80
N PRO A 186 6.75 -17.35 -13.66
CA PRO A 186 5.36 -17.76 -13.50
C PRO A 186 4.34 -16.62 -13.51
N SER A 187 4.77 -15.37 -13.73
CA SER A 187 3.87 -14.22 -13.81
C SER A 187 2.90 -14.35 -14.98
N THR A 188 1.64 -14.03 -14.73
CA THR A 188 0.54 -14.11 -15.70
C THR A 188 -0.22 -12.79 -15.85
N GLY A 189 0.22 -11.74 -15.16
CA GLY A 189 -0.38 -10.42 -15.27
C GLY A 189 -0.14 -9.72 -16.61
N ASN A 190 -0.71 -8.52 -16.75
CA ASN A 190 -0.43 -7.62 -17.85
C ASN A 190 0.61 -6.57 -17.41
N GLN A 191 1.52 -6.22 -18.30
CA GLN A 191 2.45 -5.13 -18.06
C GLN A 191 2.04 -3.92 -18.88
N VAL A 192 1.95 -2.77 -18.22
CA VAL A 192 1.62 -1.50 -18.87
C VAL A 192 2.78 -0.54 -18.64
N SER A 193 3.10 0.24 -19.65
CA SER A 193 4.03 1.35 -19.51
C SER A 193 3.22 2.60 -19.16
N VAL A 194 3.30 3.08 -17.92
CA VAL A 194 2.61 4.32 -17.51
C VAL A 194 3.60 5.34 -16.97
N ILE A 195 3.15 6.58 -17.11
CA ILE A 195 3.79 7.86 -16.90
C ILE A 195 3.84 8.20 -15.41
N ASP A 196 4.96 8.80 -15.01
CA ASP A 196 5.20 9.60 -13.80
C ASP A 196 3.96 9.88 -12.91
N PHE A 197 3.93 9.28 -11.72
CA PHE A 197 2.87 9.45 -10.73
C PHE A 197 3.15 10.60 -9.75
N SER A 198 4.26 11.34 -9.90
CA SER A 198 4.58 12.50 -9.05
C SER A 198 3.50 13.59 -9.08
N SER A 199 2.66 13.58 -10.12
CA SER A 199 1.53 14.50 -10.28
C SER A 199 0.17 13.94 -9.86
N SER A 200 0.10 12.67 -9.45
CA SER A 200 -1.17 11.98 -9.16
C SER A 200 -1.82 12.42 -7.85
N PHE A 201 -1.06 12.90 -6.87
CA PHE A 201 -1.57 13.28 -5.54
C PHE A 201 -1.96 14.77 -5.47
N ASN A 202 -2.98 15.11 -4.67
CA ASN A 202 -3.46 16.49 -4.49
C ASN A 202 -2.33 17.47 -4.13
N GLY A 203 -1.46 17.08 -3.20
CA GLY A 203 -0.31 17.91 -2.80
C GLY A 203 -0.61 18.77 -1.58
N ILE A 204 0.10 19.89 -1.43
CA ILE A 204 -0.27 20.93 -0.46
C ILE A 204 -1.68 21.43 -0.80
N ILE A 205 -2.57 21.46 0.20
CA ILE A 205 -3.97 21.86 -0.01
C ILE A 205 -4.06 23.33 -0.44
N SER A 206 -5.06 23.63 -1.27
CA SER A 206 -5.26 24.95 -1.90
C SER A 206 -6.38 25.77 -1.25
N SER A 207 -6.87 25.31 -0.11
CA SER A 207 -7.88 25.94 0.75
C SER A 207 -7.69 25.43 2.17
N ASP A 208 -8.14 26.21 3.16
CA ASP A 208 -8.05 25.80 4.57
C ASP A 208 -8.77 24.45 4.81
N ASP A 209 -8.14 23.56 5.57
CA ASP A 209 -8.75 22.38 6.17
C ASP A 209 -9.81 22.83 7.18
N SER A 210 -11.08 22.51 6.94
CA SER A 210 -12.19 23.02 7.76
C SER A 210 -12.23 22.44 9.18
N VAL A 211 -11.43 21.41 9.46
CA VAL A 211 -11.36 20.72 10.75
C VAL A 211 -10.12 21.16 11.53
N ASN A 212 -8.98 21.36 10.87
CA ASN A 212 -7.76 21.86 11.50
C ASN A 212 -7.80 23.38 11.69
N SER A 213 -7.98 23.85 12.92
CA SER A 213 -8.11 25.28 13.21
C SER A 213 -6.80 26.06 13.06
N GLN A 214 -5.68 25.34 12.95
CA GLN A 214 -4.35 25.89 12.79
C GLN A 214 -3.85 25.82 11.36
N ASP A 215 -4.68 25.44 10.39
CA ASP A 215 -4.30 25.56 8.99
C ASP A 215 -4.23 27.03 8.55
N ASP A 216 -3.22 27.32 7.74
CA ASP A 216 -3.07 28.55 6.97
C ASP A 216 -2.46 28.13 5.64
N TYR A 217 -3.30 27.70 4.70
CA TYR A 217 -2.80 27.17 3.43
C TYR A 217 -2.01 28.21 2.61
N LEU A 218 -2.23 29.51 2.86
CA LEU A 218 -1.59 30.60 2.13
C LEU A 218 -0.19 30.91 2.63
N ASN A 219 0.00 31.00 3.95
CA ASN A 219 1.28 31.42 4.55
C ASN A 219 2.02 30.26 5.23
N GLY A 220 1.34 29.14 5.44
CA GLY A 220 1.76 28.07 6.33
C GLY A 220 1.64 28.45 7.80
N SER A 221 1.67 27.44 8.64
CA SER A 221 1.62 27.57 10.09
C SER A 221 2.96 27.25 10.72
N LEU A 222 3.42 28.12 11.60
CA LEU A 222 4.73 27.96 12.24
C LEU A 222 4.71 26.70 13.11
N TYR A 223 5.66 25.78 12.87
CA TYR A 223 5.80 24.53 13.61
C TYR A 223 5.69 24.71 15.12
N ASP A 224 6.34 25.74 15.65
CA ASP A 224 6.43 26.00 17.09
C ASP A 224 5.07 26.33 17.74
N ASN A 225 4.08 26.69 16.93
CA ASN A 225 2.72 27.00 17.36
C ASN A 225 1.74 25.83 17.12
N LEU A 226 2.15 24.78 16.40
CA LEU A 226 1.27 23.67 16.08
C LEU A 226 1.01 22.77 17.31
N THR A 227 -0.27 22.56 17.57
CA THR A 227 -0.81 21.68 18.61
C THR A 227 -1.76 20.62 18.04
N GLU A 228 -2.36 20.87 16.86
CA GLU A 228 -3.30 20.00 16.15
C GLU A 228 -2.56 19.16 15.09
N TRP A 229 -1.87 18.12 15.52
CA TRP A 229 -1.02 17.29 14.65
C TRP A 229 -1.76 16.22 13.85
N ASN A 230 -3.00 15.90 14.23
CA ASN A 230 -3.76 14.78 13.68
C ASN A 230 -5.27 15.10 13.54
N PHE A 231 -5.64 16.37 13.58
CA PHE A 231 -7.03 16.80 13.46
C PHE A 231 -7.24 17.34 12.04
N PHE A 232 -7.70 16.49 11.13
CA PHE A 232 -7.86 16.79 9.70
C PHE A 232 -9.24 16.34 9.21
N GLU A 233 -9.67 16.87 8.07
CA GLU A 233 -10.93 16.44 7.42
C GLU A 233 -10.95 14.95 7.06
N ASN A 234 -9.79 14.34 6.83
CA ASN A 234 -9.66 12.93 6.46
C ASN A 234 -8.28 12.40 6.85
N HIS A 235 -8.12 11.08 6.87
CA HIS A 235 -6.88 10.47 7.38
C HIS A 235 -5.69 10.47 6.41
N TYR A 236 -5.91 11.01 5.21
CA TYR A 236 -4.92 11.11 4.14
C TYR A 236 -4.25 12.48 4.13
N ARG A 237 -4.31 13.20 5.24
CA ARG A 237 -3.69 14.52 5.41
C ARG A 237 -2.66 14.50 6.53
N TYR A 238 -1.58 15.27 6.34
CA TYR A 238 -0.53 15.44 7.34
C TYR A 238 0.28 16.72 7.11
N TRP A 239 1.00 17.16 8.15
CA TRP A 239 1.87 18.34 8.10
C TRP A 239 3.20 18.06 7.38
N VAL A 240 3.59 18.98 6.48
CA VAL A 240 4.89 19.02 5.80
C VAL A 240 5.44 20.44 5.76
N ASN A 241 6.73 20.63 5.49
CA ASN A 241 7.25 21.93 5.09
C ASN A 241 7.10 22.17 3.58
N GLY A 242 7.49 23.36 3.10
CA GLY A 242 7.43 23.70 1.67
C GLY A 242 8.30 22.82 0.74
N SER A 243 9.19 21.99 1.29
CA SER A 243 9.97 20.99 0.54
C SER A 243 9.35 19.60 0.58
N LEU A 244 8.12 19.46 1.08
CA LEU A 244 7.39 18.20 1.23
C LEU A 244 8.09 17.18 2.15
N THR A 245 8.88 17.66 3.11
CA THR A 245 9.47 16.84 4.19
C THR A 245 8.75 17.12 5.50
N PRO A 246 8.95 16.32 6.57
CA PRO A 246 8.50 16.73 7.90
C PRO A 246 8.95 18.15 8.23
N CYS A 247 8.08 18.93 8.86
CA CYS A 247 8.44 20.28 9.29
C CYS A 247 9.15 20.28 10.65
N TRP A 248 9.86 21.39 10.94
CA TRP A 248 10.75 21.54 12.08
C TRP A 248 10.56 22.86 12.81
N THR A 249 11.10 22.97 14.02
CA THR A 249 11.17 24.22 14.79
C THR A 249 11.67 25.37 13.92
N GLY A 250 10.90 26.45 13.90
CA GLY A 250 11.14 27.64 13.07
C GLY A 250 10.68 27.56 11.62
N GLU A 251 10.16 26.42 11.13
CA GLU A 251 9.65 26.28 9.76
C GLU A 251 8.14 26.56 9.66
N GLN A 252 7.72 26.97 8.46
CA GLN A 252 6.30 26.95 8.09
C GLN A 252 5.89 25.55 7.65
N CYS A 253 4.86 25.03 8.29
CA CYS A 253 4.20 23.78 7.96
C CYS A 253 2.95 24.05 7.12
N TYR A 254 2.64 23.14 6.22
CA TYR A 254 1.46 23.12 5.37
C TYR A 254 0.81 21.74 5.47
N ILE A 255 -0.50 21.67 5.27
CA ILE A 255 -1.19 20.39 5.18
C ILE A 255 -1.03 19.83 3.76
N TYR A 256 -0.56 18.58 3.67
CA TYR A 256 -0.42 17.82 2.43
C TYR A 256 -1.46 16.72 2.38
N ASP A 257 -2.08 16.53 1.21
CA ASP A 257 -3.14 15.56 0.93
C ASP A 257 -2.63 14.52 -0.07
N ILE A 258 -2.54 13.25 0.37
CA ILE A 258 -2.09 12.11 -0.43
C ILE A 258 -3.21 11.38 -1.17
N ARG A 259 -4.44 11.93 -1.17
CA ARG A 259 -5.47 11.36 -2.02
C ARG A 259 -5.11 11.62 -3.48
N PRO A 260 -5.34 10.66 -4.38
CA PRO A 260 -5.24 10.91 -5.81
C PRO A 260 -6.13 12.09 -6.22
N LYS A 261 -5.66 12.92 -7.15
CA LYS A 261 -6.40 14.05 -7.68
C LYS A 261 -7.69 13.57 -8.35
N PRO A 262 -8.76 14.38 -8.32
CA PRO A 262 -9.97 14.05 -9.06
C PRO A 262 -9.78 13.88 -10.58
N THR A 263 -8.71 14.45 -11.13
CA THR A 263 -8.35 14.35 -12.55
C THR A 263 -7.28 13.30 -12.84
N ASP A 264 -6.78 12.60 -11.82
CA ASP A 264 -5.80 11.54 -12.02
C ASP A 264 -6.46 10.37 -12.74
N THR A 265 -5.80 9.86 -13.77
CA THR A 265 -6.26 8.70 -14.55
C THR A 265 -5.34 7.50 -14.43
N ALA A 266 -4.29 7.62 -13.62
CA ALA A 266 -3.20 6.66 -13.55
C ALA A 266 -3.39 5.66 -12.40
N ILE A 267 -3.85 6.16 -11.24
CA ILE A 267 -4.05 5.37 -10.03
C ILE A 267 -5.44 5.56 -9.43
N ARG A 268 -6.14 6.66 -9.74
CA ARG A 268 -7.54 6.85 -9.32
C ARG A 268 -8.50 6.14 -10.27
N ASN A 269 -9.43 5.40 -9.68
CA ASN A 269 -10.54 4.71 -10.32
C ASN A 269 -10.13 3.97 -11.60
N VAL A 270 -8.96 3.34 -11.58
CA VAL A 270 -8.37 2.72 -12.76
C VAL A 270 -8.71 1.24 -12.78
N THR A 271 -9.03 0.70 -13.94
CA THR A 271 -9.19 -0.75 -14.10
C THR A 271 -7.86 -1.44 -13.81
N ALA A 272 -7.93 -2.72 -13.49
CA ALA A 272 -6.76 -3.57 -13.30
C ALA A 272 -5.96 -3.80 -14.60
N ASP A 273 -6.09 -2.95 -15.62
CA ASP A 273 -5.23 -2.86 -16.80
C ASP A 273 -4.41 -1.56 -16.84
N PHE A 274 -4.54 -0.66 -15.85
CA PHE A 274 -3.86 0.65 -15.81
C PHE A 274 -4.07 1.56 -17.04
N VAL A 275 -5.06 1.27 -17.88
CA VAL A 275 -5.33 2.02 -19.12
C VAL A 275 -6.72 2.63 -19.09
N ASN A 276 -7.72 1.85 -18.66
CA ASN A 276 -9.10 2.29 -18.63
C ASN A 276 -9.50 2.75 -17.22
N GLN A 277 -10.60 3.48 -17.14
CA GLN A 277 -11.21 3.86 -15.87
C GLN A 277 -12.33 2.88 -15.56
N ASN A 278 -12.51 2.54 -14.28
CA ASN A 278 -13.64 1.74 -13.81
C ASN A 278 -14.95 2.51 -14.03
N ASP A 279 -16.04 1.76 -14.19
CA ASP A 279 -17.37 2.34 -14.23
C ASP A 279 -17.67 3.11 -12.93
N VAL A 280 -18.26 4.30 -13.07
CA VAL A 280 -18.68 5.09 -11.92
C VAL A 280 -19.91 4.44 -11.28
N LEU A 281 -19.84 4.15 -9.99
CA LEU A 281 -21.01 3.71 -9.24
C LEU A 281 -22.03 4.85 -9.15
N SER A 282 -23.17 4.68 -9.80
CA SER A 282 -24.17 5.75 -9.96
C SER A 282 -25.17 5.83 -8.81
N ALA A 283 -25.40 4.74 -8.06
CA ALA A 283 -26.28 4.69 -6.88
C ALA A 283 -26.11 3.39 -6.08
N VAL A 284 -26.61 3.39 -4.83
CA VAL A 284 -26.74 2.20 -3.97
C VAL A 284 -27.64 1.16 -4.63
N ASN A 285 -27.30 -0.12 -4.48
CA ASN A 285 -27.97 -1.31 -5.04
C ASN A 285 -27.97 -1.40 -6.58
N GLN A 286 -27.22 -0.56 -7.28
CA GLN A 286 -26.93 -0.79 -8.70
C GLN A 286 -25.87 -1.89 -8.86
N PRO A 287 -25.78 -2.55 -10.03
CA PRO A 287 -24.69 -3.50 -10.30
C PRO A 287 -23.34 -2.91 -9.94
N CYS A 288 -22.50 -3.68 -9.25
CA CYS A 288 -21.12 -3.28 -9.00
C CYS A 288 -20.37 -3.08 -10.33
N PRO A 289 -19.33 -2.22 -10.37
CA PRO A 289 -18.46 -2.10 -11.53
C PRO A 289 -17.90 -3.46 -11.97
N ALA A 290 -17.73 -3.67 -13.28
CA ALA A 290 -17.21 -4.94 -13.80
C ALA A 290 -15.81 -5.30 -13.25
N ALA A 291 -15.06 -4.30 -12.77
CA ALA A 291 -13.76 -4.47 -12.13
C ALA A 291 -13.79 -5.28 -10.83
N VAL A 292 -14.96 -5.48 -10.23
CA VAL A 292 -15.14 -6.30 -9.02
C VAL A 292 -16.14 -7.44 -9.25
N ASP A 293 -16.34 -7.88 -10.50
CA ASP A 293 -17.09 -9.09 -10.81
C ASP A 293 -16.41 -10.34 -10.21
N GLY A 294 -17.18 -11.36 -9.82
CA GLY A 294 -16.68 -12.59 -9.21
C GLY A 294 -15.72 -13.44 -10.07
N ASN A 295 -15.49 -13.05 -11.33
CA ASN A 295 -14.45 -13.62 -12.19
C ASN A 295 -13.16 -12.79 -12.27
N VAL A 296 -13.14 -11.56 -11.71
CA VAL A 296 -11.95 -10.70 -11.65
C VAL A 296 -11.16 -11.04 -10.40
N THR A 297 -10.45 -12.16 -10.49
CA THR A 297 -9.78 -12.80 -9.35
C THR A 297 -8.30 -13.02 -9.59
N ILE A 298 -7.54 -13.14 -8.51
CA ILE A 298 -6.18 -13.68 -8.52
C ILE A 298 -6.04 -14.76 -7.45
N THR A 299 -4.98 -15.57 -7.55
CA THR A 299 -4.66 -16.60 -6.57
C THR A 299 -3.26 -16.35 -6.01
N ASP A 300 -3.12 -16.33 -4.68
CA ASP A 300 -1.81 -16.21 -4.05
C ASP A 300 -1.01 -17.54 -4.14
N GLN A 301 0.17 -17.56 -3.51
CA GLN A 301 1.02 -18.75 -3.46
C GLN A 301 1.30 -19.20 -2.03
N PHE A 302 0.38 -18.93 -1.11
CA PHE A 302 0.46 -19.44 0.26
C PHE A 302 0.38 -20.98 0.25
N PRO A 303 0.78 -21.68 1.34
CA PRO A 303 0.73 -23.14 1.38
C PRO A 303 -0.67 -23.72 1.12
N SER A 304 -1.70 -22.97 1.52
CA SER A 304 -3.08 -23.13 1.10
C SER A 304 -3.43 -21.92 0.22
N PRO A 305 -3.29 -22.01 -1.11
CA PRO A 305 -3.54 -20.88 -1.99
C PRO A 305 -4.97 -20.38 -1.85
N ARG A 306 -5.13 -19.07 -1.77
CA ARG A 306 -6.44 -18.40 -1.70
C ARG A 306 -6.74 -17.77 -3.04
N THR A 307 -7.97 -17.89 -3.50
CA THR A 307 -8.44 -17.17 -4.69
C THR A 307 -9.43 -16.12 -4.26
N PHE A 308 -9.19 -14.87 -4.66
CA PHE A 308 -9.91 -13.71 -4.13
C PHE A 308 -10.06 -12.64 -5.21
N LEU A 309 -10.96 -11.69 -4.98
CA LEU A 309 -11.19 -10.57 -5.89
C LEU A 309 -9.98 -9.63 -5.95
N LEU A 310 -9.61 -9.21 -7.16
CA LEU A 310 -8.45 -8.34 -7.37
C LEU A 310 -8.65 -6.91 -6.84
N ASN A 311 -9.87 -6.36 -7.00
CA ASN A 311 -10.19 -4.98 -6.65
C ASN A 311 -11.13 -4.89 -5.44
N ALA A 312 -10.98 -5.79 -4.46
CA ALA A 312 -11.71 -5.70 -3.21
C ALA A 312 -10.90 -6.28 -2.06
N ARG A 313 -11.21 -5.80 -0.85
CA ARG A 313 -10.67 -6.34 0.39
C ARG A 313 -11.80 -6.78 1.32
N GLU A 314 -11.51 -7.76 2.15
CA GLU A 314 -12.42 -8.18 3.23
C GLU A 314 -12.58 -7.05 4.26
N ILE A 315 -13.78 -6.95 4.86
CA ILE A 315 -14.02 -6.08 6.02
C ILE A 315 -13.51 -6.80 7.27
N ILE A 316 -12.58 -6.18 8.00
CA ILE A 316 -11.97 -6.83 9.16
C ILE A 316 -12.79 -6.60 10.45
N ASN A 317 -13.03 -7.68 11.19
CA ASN A 317 -13.80 -7.80 12.44
C ASN A 317 -15.32 -7.61 12.29
N ASP A 318 -15.90 -8.01 11.16
CA ASP A 318 -17.37 -8.06 11.03
C ASP A 318 -17.97 -9.45 11.28
N GLU A 319 -17.12 -10.42 11.68
CA GLU A 319 -17.46 -11.81 11.98
C GLU A 319 -17.90 -12.64 10.75
N ILE A 320 -17.63 -12.14 9.53
CA ILE A 320 -17.94 -12.82 8.27
C ILE A 320 -16.63 -13.10 7.54
N GLY A 321 -16.44 -14.35 7.13
CA GLY A 321 -15.22 -14.76 6.41
C GLY A 321 -14.15 -15.28 7.34
N ASN A 322 -12.89 -15.02 6.99
CA ASN A 322 -11.72 -15.60 7.65
C ASN A 322 -10.72 -14.55 8.16
N GLU A 323 -11.02 -13.26 8.00
CA GLU A 323 -10.32 -12.11 8.56
C GLU A 323 -8.87 -12.01 8.09
N ASN A 324 -8.62 -12.39 6.84
CA ASN A 324 -7.30 -12.45 6.22
C ASN A 324 -7.00 -11.25 5.30
N GLY A 325 -7.99 -10.39 5.06
CA GLY A 325 -7.87 -9.14 4.31
C GLY A 325 -8.18 -9.21 2.82
N VAL A 326 -8.22 -10.40 2.21
CA VAL A 326 -8.60 -10.54 0.80
C VAL A 326 -10.04 -11.01 0.68
N CYS A 327 -10.76 -10.53 -0.33
CA CYS A 327 -12.19 -10.82 -0.49
C CYS A 327 -12.44 -12.16 -1.22
N GLU A 328 -12.93 -13.16 -0.50
CA GLU A 328 -13.28 -14.51 -0.98
C GLU A 328 -14.81 -14.73 -1.05
N SER A 329 -15.26 -15.94 -1.39
CA SER A 329 -16.70 -16.25 -1.50
C SER A 329 -17.43 -16.19 -0.16
N ASN A 330 -18.66 -15.67 -0.18
CA ASN A 330 -19.53 -15.52 1.01
C ASN A 330 -18.99 -14.57 2.08
N GLU A 331 -18.12 -13.64 1.69
CA GLU A 331 -17.56 -12.62 2.60
C GLU A 331 -18.22 -11.25 2.40
N ALA A 332 -17.98 -10.37 3.37
CA ALA A 332 -18.33 -8.97 3.29
C ALA A 332 -17.07 -8.16 2.94
N CYS A 333 -17.17 -7.37 1.87
CA CYS A 333 -15.99 -6.79 1.24
C CYS A 333 -16.18 -5.32 0.86
N ILE A 334 -15.09 -4.56 0.83
CA ILE A 334 -15.04 -3.18 0.36
C ILE A 334 -14.41 -3.15 -1.03
N TYR A 335 -15.13 -2.54 -1.98
CA TYR A 335 -14.60 -2.27 -3.31
C TYR A 335 -13.39 -1.32 -3.22
N SER A 336 -12.28 -1.70 -3.85
CA SER A 336 -11.02 -0.95 -3.90
C SER A 336 -10.77 -0.46 -5.33
N PRO A 337 -11.38 0.68 -5.75
CA PRO A 337 -11.32 1.17 -7.12
C PRO A 337 -9.97 1.76 -7.53
N ASN A 338 -9.12 2.10 -6.57
CA ASN A 338 -7.88 2.81 -6.82
C ASN A 338 -6.68 1.90 -6.58
N VAL A 339 -5.53 2.30 -7.10
CA VAL A 339 -4.25 1.69 -6.76
C VAL A 339 -3.58 2.57 -5.70
N GLY A 340 -3.18 1.98 -4.57
CA GLY A 340 -2.56 2.69 -3.46
C GLY A 340 -3.36 2.64 -2.15
N ALA A 341 -2.94 3.45 -1.18
CA ALA A 341 -3.53 3.47 0.17
C ALA A 341 -4.94 4.08 0.24
N TYR A 342 -5.28 4.96 -0.70
CA TYR A 342 -6.58 5.61 -0.74
C TYR A 342 -7.58 4.79 -1.56
N GLN A 343 -8.68 4.36 -0.97
CA GLN A 343 -9.73 3.57 -1.66
C GLN A 343 -11.10 4.24 -1.69
N GLY A 344 -11.16 5.49 -1.24
CA GLY A 344 -12.40 6.22 -1.00
C GLY A 344 -12.53 6.61 0.47
N GLN A 345 -13.58 7.36 0.79
CA GLN A 345 -13.84 7.87 2.13
C GLN A 345 -15.34 7.99 2.43
N GLY A 346 -15.67 8.16 3.71
CA GLY A 346 -17.03 8.23 4.22
C GLY A 346 -17.57 6.89 4.73
N ASP A 347 -18.82 6.89 5.18
CA ASP A 347 -19.48 5.68 5.71
C ASP A 347 -19.84 4.70 4.57
N PHE A 348 -19.06 3.64 4.41
CA PHE A 348 -19.34 2.60 3.42
C PHE A 348 -20.45 1.64 3.88
N TYR A 349 -20.79 1.53 5.17
CA TYR A 349 -21.79 0.55 5.62
C TYR A 349 -23.20 0.85 5.09
N SER A 350 -23.48 2.12 4.84
CA SER A 350 -24.73 2.58 4.23
C SER A 350 -24.76 2.45 2.69
N ASN A 351 -23.65 2.05 2.07
CA ASN A 351 -23.47 2.02 0.62
C ASN A 351 -23.04 0.63 0.14
N GLN A 352 -23.93 -0.03 -0.60
CA GLN A 352 -23.68 -1.34 -1.21
C GLN A 352 -24.01 -1.31 -2.69
N CYS A 353 -23.35 -2.16 -3.47
CA CYS A 353 -23.71 -2.45 -4.85
C CYS A 353 -24.12 -3.92 -4.99
N ALA A 354 -24.90 -4.22 -6.03
CA ALA A 354 -25.33 -5.58 -6.34
C ALA A 354 -24.15 -6.33 -6.96
N PHE A 355 -23.51 -7.20 -6.18
CA PHE A 355 -22.40 -8.02 -6.63
C PHE A 355 -22.81 -8.98 -7.74
N SER A 356 -21.96 -9.11 -8.75
CA SER A 356 -22.13 -10.05 -9.86
C SER A 356 -21.32 -11.31 -9.56
N ASP A 357 -22.02 -12.38 -9.21
CA ASP A 357 -21.42 -13.69 -8.95
C ASP A 357 -20.65 -14.20 -10.17
N GLY A 358 -19.44 -14.68 -9.92
CA GLY A 358 -18.60 -15.32 -10.93
C GLY A 358 -18.69 -16.84 -10.89
N SER A 359 -17.88 -17.47 -11.73
CA SER A 359 -17.67 -18.92 -11.70
C SER A 359 -16.75 -19.37 -10.55
N VAL A 360 -15.99 -18.43 -9.97
CA VAL A 360 -14.99 -18.68 -8.93
C VAL A 360 -15.41 -18.08 -7.60
N ILE A 361 -15.72 -16.78 -7.57
CA ILE A 361 -16.15 -16.07 -6.35
C ILE A 361 -17.65 -15.77 -6.43
N THR A 362 -18.38 -16.13 -5.37
CA THR A 362 -19.83 -15.98 -5.29
C THR A 362 -20.27 -15.56 -3.90
N GLY A 363 -21.48 -15.00 -3.78
CA GLY A 363 -22.12 -14.70 -2.49
C GLY A 363 -21.51 -13.53 -1.73
N VAL A 364 -20.72 -12.67 -2.38
CA VAL A 364 -20.06 -11.53 -1.74
C VAL A 364 -21.07 -10.42 -1.45
N LYS A 365 -21.00 -9.86 -0.25
CA LYS A 365 -21.69 -8.61 0.09
C LYS A 365 -20.72 -7.44 -0.15
N MET A 366 -20.93 -6.71 -1.25
CA MET A 366 -20.03 -5.64 -1.66
C MET A 366 -20.47 -4.27 -1.15
N TYR A 367 -19.61 -3.65 -0.34
CA TYR A 367 -19.72 -2.28 0.14
C TYR A 367 -18.81 -1.35 -0.66
N VAL A 368 -19.18 -0.08 -0.72
CA VAL A 368 -18.43 0.93 -1.48
C VAL A 368 -18.39 2.23 -0.69
N TYR A 369 -17.26 2.94 -0.72
CA TYR A 369 -17.21 4.28 -0.16
C TYR A 369 -18.12 5.26 -0.93
N PRO A 370 -18.84 6.17 -0.25
CA PRO A 370 -19.69 7.16 -0.91
C PRO A 370 -18.89 8.18 -1.74
N GLU A 371 -17.64 8.42 -1.36
CA GLU A 371 -16.74 9.33 -2.06
C GLU A 371 -15.49 8.58 -2.52
N ASN A 372 -15.07 8.85 -3.75
CA ASN A 372 -13.78 8.45 -4.30
C ASN A 372 -13.04 9.68 -4.79
#